data_AF-A0AAV6ZHL6-F1
#
_entry.id   AF-A0AAV6ZHL6-F1
#
_cell.length_a   1.000
_cell.length_b   1.000
_cell.length_c   1.000
_cell.angle_alpha   90.00
_cell.angle_beta   90.00
_cell.angle_gamma   90.00
#
_symmetry.space_group_name_H-M   'P 1'
#
loop_
_entity.id
_entity.type
_entity.pdbx_description
1 polymer ?
#
loop_
_entity_poly.entity_id
_entity_poly.type
_entity_poly.pdbx_seq_one_letter_code
_entity_poly.pdbx_strand_id
1 'polypeptide(L)'
;MELLGTTLTSTYARPRPTPTNFLPAISTMASSYKNRFPHYTLSHSLTLPWRPSTYYKVASATPTLAPLTKSAPGLNPAQILSFPANRTALFTRYTPDDWHKSNLNNYRESESSRRSAERLRVDTSRLIQEKDQKTRKIQTDTSKDLGERVNDIAFWKSEINHEIDQMIGETNALSEVKRRLERALAETEGPLQVAQECLYHREKRMSIDLVHDDVEKQLLQEVDSIKSCQERMRRHLEKVSAQLASNRAAQHELERDISDKQAAYRIDDKCQNLRNTSDGIGYYRGVERVDATISIPETWAKFSDDNILRSQSERVASAKLREDVESLLNATSNEMWNQFNLVNVAFTNRISDSADAKNKLQSHLAKPGAGGP
;
A
#
# COMPACT_ATOMS: atom_id res chain seq x y z
N MET A 1 -14.11 -70.20 -29.86
CA MET A 1 -15.49 -69.69 -29.84
C MET A 1 -15.38 -68.21 -29.54
N GLU A 2 -15.57 -67.38 -30.56
CA GLU A 2 -15.65 -65.92 -30.45
C GLU A 2 -16.91 -65.50 -29.67
N LEU A 3 -16.83 -64.32 -29.05
CA LEU A 3 -17.80 -63.20 -29.03
C LEU A 3 -17.53 -62.37 -27.76
N LEU A 4 -16.94 -61.17 -27.89
CA LEU A 4 -17.57 -59.87 -28.18
C LEU A 4 -17.99 -59.12 -26.91
N GLY A 5 -17.19 -58.10 -26.58
CA GLY A 5 -17.61 -56.73 -26.26
C GLY A 5 -18.55 -56.48 -25.08
N THR A 6 -18.10 -55.68 -24.11
CA THR A 6 -18.74 -54.37 -23.83
C THR A 6 -17.86 -53.51 -22.91
N THR A 7 -17.44 -52.36 -23.43
CA THR A 7 -16.93 -51.22 -22.68
C THR A 7 -18.08 -50.57 -21.90
N LEU A 8 -17.97 -50.50 -20.58
CA LEU A 8 -18.80 -49.61 -19.76
C LEU A 8 -18.04 -48.30 -19.52
N THR A 9 -18.46 -47.29 -20.27
CA THR A 9 -18.25 -45.87 -20.01
C THR A 9 -18.94 -45.49 -18.71
N SER A 10 -18.18 -45.05 -17.71
CA SER A 10 -18.73 -44.38 -16.53
C SER A 10 -18.64 -42.86 -16.73
N THR A 11 -19.81 -42.26 -16.71
CA THR A 11 -20.13 -40.87 -17.02
C THR A 11 -19.58 -39.90 -15.97
N TYR A 12 -18.86 -38.88 -16.44
CA TYR A 12 -18.61 -37.64 -15.71
C TYR A 12 -19.94 -36.96 -15.33
N ALA A 13 -20.24 -36.84 -14.04
CA ALA A 13 -21.25 -35.92 -13.54
C ALA A 13 -20.59 -34.94 -12.56
N ARG A 14 -20.22 -33.77 -13.07
CA ARG A 14 -19.93 -32.59 -12.23
C ARG A 14 -21.26 -32.04 -11.71
N PRO A 15 -21.39 -31.73 -10.41
CA PRO A 15 -22.40 -30.78 -9.96
C PRO A 15 -22.11 -29.41 -10.56
N ARG A 16 -23.11 -28.82 -11.23
CA ARG A 16 -23.08 -27.44 -11.71
C ARG A 16 -23.21 -26.51 -10.49
N PRO A 17 -22.33 -25.52 -10.27
CA PRO A 17 -22.47 -24.60 -9.16
C PRO A 17 -23.61 -23.61 -9.45
N THR A 18 -24.52 -23.47 -8.48
CA THR A 18 -25.46 -22.36 -8.38
C THR A 18 -24.70 -21.06 -8.09
N PRO A 19 -25.11 -19.90 -8.64
CA PRO A 19 -24.44 -18.63 -8.39
C PRO A 19 -24.96 -18.03 -7.08
N THR A 20 -24.19 -18.17 -6.00
CA THR A 20 -24.43 -17.43 -4.77
C THR A 20 -23.59 -16.15 -4.80
N ASN A 21 -24.20 -15.06 -5.27
CA ASN A 21 -23.69 -13.70 -5.18
C ASN A 21 -23.71 -13.20 -3.73
N PHE A 22 -22.79 -13.66 -2.88
CA PHE A 22 -22.44 -12.97 -1.64
C PHE A 22 -20.97 -13.25 -1.31
N LEU A 23 -20.13 -12.22 -1.45
CA LEU A 23 -18.75 -12.24 -0.97
C LEU A 23 -18.77 -12.27 0.57
N PRO A 24 -17.92 -13.05 1.24
CA PRO A 24 -17.82 -13.00 2.69
C PRO A 24 -17.22 -11.66 3.13
N ALA A 25 -17.79 -11.07 4.18
CA ALA A 25 -17.27 -9.85 4.78
C ALA A 25 -15.86 -10.05 5.36
N ILE A 26 -15.01 -9.03 5.20
CA ILE A 26 -13.57 -8.94 5.55
C ILE A 26 -13.23 -9.32 7.02
N SER A 27 -14.23 -9.45 7.89
CA SER A 27 -14.06 -9.68 9.33
C SER A 27 -13.71 -11.13 9.73
N THR A 28 -13.75 -12.11 8.82
CA THR A 28 -13.53 -13.53 9.15
C THR A 28 -12.06 -13.99 9.15
N MET A 29 -11.13 -13.19 8.63
CA MET A 29 -9.68 -13.54 8.63
C MET A 29 -9.00 -13.31 9.99
N ALA A 30 -9.67 -12.67 10.95
CA ALA A 30 -9.12 -12.35 12.27
C ALA A 30 -8.84 -13.58 13.17
N SER A 31 -9.30 -14.79 12.80
CA SER A 31 -9.17 -15.98 13.66
C SER A 31 -7.91 -16.82 13.45
N SER A 32 -7.04 -16.49 12.49
CA SER A 32 -5.79 -17.25 12.24
C SER A 32 -4.69 -16.99 13.27
N TYR A 33 -4.67 -15.81 13.90
CA TYR A 33 -3.56 -15.36 14.75
C TYR A 33 -3.60 -15.87 16.20
N LYS A 34 -4.58 -16.69 16.55
CA LYS A 34 -4.63 -17.33 17.88
C LYS A 34 -3.72 -18.55 17.89
N ASN A 35 -2.40 -18.34 18.02
CA ASN A 35 -1.58 -19.13 18.94
C ASN A 35 -0.10 -18.71 18.97
N ARG A 36 0.34 -18.42 20.21
CA ARG A 36 1.72 -18.54 20.73
C ARG A 36 2.69 -17.37 20.53
N PHE A 37 2.38 -16.26 21.21
CA PHE A 37 3.37 -15.60 22.07
C PHE A 37 2.99 -15.84 23.54
N PRO A 38 3.95 -15.94 24.49
CA PRO A 38 3.62 -16.09 25.90
C PRO A 38 2.79 -14.88 26.36
N HIS A 39 1.58 -15.14 26.85
CA HIS A 39 0.69 -14.12 27.38
C HIS A 39 1.34 -13.44 28.60
N TYR A 40 1.78 -12.19 28.43
CA TYR A 40 1.93 -11.28 29.54
C TYR A 40 0.70 -10.36 29.57
N THR A 41 -0.09 -10.48 30.64
CA THR A 41 -1.21 -9.57 30.92
C THR A 41 -0.66 -8.18 31.23
N LEU A 42 -0.86 -7.21 30.35
CA LEU A 42 -0.60 -5.79 30.62
C LEU A 42 -1.94 -5.05 30.55
N SER A 43 -2.29 -4.40 31.65
CA SER A 43 -3.47 -3.54 31.79
C SER A 43 -3.29 -2.28 30.94
N HIS A 44 -4.13 -2.09 29.93
CA HIS A 44 -4.15 -0.88 29.11
C HIS A 44 -4.82 0.28 29.86
N SER A 45 -4.13 1.42 29.91
CA SER A 45 -4.73 2.74 30.05
C SER A 45 -4.77 3.37 28.66
N LEU A 46 -5.98 3.73 28.22
CA LEU A 46 -6.23 4.45 26.97
C LEU A 46 -6.10 5.95 27.24
N THR A 47 -5.59 6.67 26.24
CA THR A 47 -5.31 8.12 26.18
C THR A 47 -3.91 8.53 26.64
N LEU A 48 -3.01 8.78 25.68
CA LEU A 48 -2.19 10.00 25.53
C LEU A 48 -1.17 9.85 24.36
N PRO A 49 -0.69 10.97 23.78
CA PRO A 49 0.12 10.98 22.56
C PRO A 49 1.59 10.65 22.84
N TRP A 50 2.17 9.98 21.84
CA TRP A 50 3.58 9.62 21.65
C TRP A 50 4.61 10.31 22.58
N ARG A 51 5.16 9.54 23.52
CA ARG A 51 6.53 9.72 24.06
C ARG A 51 7.17 8.35 24.34
N PRO A 52 8.42 8.09 23.92
CA PRO A 52 9.12 6.86 24.24
C PRO A 52 9.80 7.01 25.60
N SER A 53 9.25 6.41 26.66
CA SER A 53 9.93 6.36 27.97
C SER A 53 9.52 5.16 28.82
N THR A 54 10.54 4.35 29.13
CA THR A 54 10.84 3.75 30.45
C THR A 54 10.04 2.55 30.98
N TYR A 55 9.53 1.63 30.14
CA TYR A 55 8.86 0.43 30.67
C TYR A 55 9.49 -0.93 30.41
N TYR A 56 10.62 -1.02 29.69
CA TYR A 56 11.29 -2.31 29.48
C TYR A 56 12.64 -2.38 30.20
N LYS A 57 12.62 -3.03 31.37
CA LYS A 57 13.84 -3.57 31.97
C LYS A 57 14.10 -4.92 31.30
N VAL A 58 15.01 -4.92 30.32
CA VAL A 58 15.45 -6.14 29.63
C VAL A 58 16.07 -7.07 30.67
N ALA A 59 15.50 -8.26 30.85
CA ALA A 59 16.21 -9.32 31.54
C ALA A 59 17.41 -9.69 30.66
N SER A 60 18.61 -9.24 31.05
CA SER A 60 19.86 -9.71 30.47
C SER A 60 20.07 -11.16 30.92
N ALA A 61 19.33 -12.09 30.33
CA ALA A 61 19.73 -13.47 30.32
C ALA A 61 20.85 -13.58 29.28
N THR A 62 22.09 -13.27 29.70
CA THR A 62 23.23 -13.98 29.12
C THR A 62 22.85 -15.46 29.11
N PRO A 63 22.87 -16.16 27.97
CA PRO A 63 22.87 -17.59 28.01
C PRO A 63 24.22 -17.94 28.63
N THR A 64 24.23 -18.06 29.96
CA THR A 64 25.21 -18.90 30.60
C THR A 64 24.93 -20.25 29.96
N LEU A 65 25.71 -20.59 28.93
CA LEU A 65 26.03 -21.98 28.68
C LEU A 65 26.49 -22.46 30.05
N ALA A 66 25.57 -23.08 30.80
CA ALA A 66 25.91 -23.75 32.02
C ALA A 66 27.12 -24.58 31.62
N PRO A 67 28.28 -24.39 32.27
CA PRO A 67 29.44 -25.20 31.95
C PRO A 67 28.93 -26.64 31.96
N LEU A 68 29.01 -27.34 30.83
CA LEU A 68 28.87 -28.79 30.78
C LEU A 68 30.13 -29.39 31.42
N THR A 69 30.35 -28.98 32.66
CA THR A 69 31.32 -29.43 33.63
C THR A 69 30.62 -29.25 34.97
N LYS A 70 29.47 -29.93 35.14
CA LYS A 70 29.24 -30.56 36.44
C LYS A 70 30.45 -31.45 36.64
N SER A 71 31.42 -30.96 37.41
CA SER A 71 32.48 -31.72 38.04
C SER A 71 32.52 -33.13 37.49
N ALA A 72 33.26 -33.35 36.39
CA ALA A 72 33.89 -34.65 36.29
C ALA A 72 34.60 -34.78 37.64
N PRO A 73 34.30 -35.80 38.47
CA PRO A 73 35.24 -36.12 39.52
C PRO A 73 36.53 -36.26 38.73
N GLY A 74 37.49 -35.35 38.95
CA GLY A 74 38.75 -35.40 38.25
C GLY A 74 39.16 -36.85 38.31
N LEU A 75 39.48 -37.46 37.15
CA LEU A 75 40.19 -38.73 37.17
C LEU A 75 41.33 -38.46 38.13
N ASN A 76 41.25 -39.03 39.34
CA ASN A 76 42.30 -38.87 40.32
C ASN A 76 43.56 -39.24 39.53
N PRO A 77 44.54 -38.34 39.36
CA PRO A 77 45.77 -38.71 38.69
C PRO A 77 46.20 -39.97 39.41
N ALA A 78 46.36 -41.08 38.68
CA ALA A 78 46.78 -42.33 39.26
C ALA A 78 48.00 -41.96 40.12
N GLN A 79 47.85 -42.05 41.45
CA GLN A 79 48.96 -41.78 42.35
C GLN A 79 49.95 -42.88 42.02
N ILE A 80 50.89 -42.58 41.13
CA ILE A 80 52.08 -43.37 40.91
C ILE A 80 52.84 -43.21 42.22
N LEU A 81 52.50 -44.08 43.18
CA LEU A 81 53.24 -44.23 44.42
C LEU A 81 54.67 -44.49 44.01
N SER A 82 55.55 -43.52 44.31
CA SER A 82 56.98 -43.68 44.13
C SER A 82 57.42 -44.90 44.92
N PHE A 83 57.95 -45.91 44.22
CA PHE A 83 58.50 -47.11 44.84
C PHE A 83 59.85 -46.76 45.48
N PRO A 84 60.01 -46.86 46.82
CA PRO A 84 61.34 -46.80 47.42
C PRO A 84 62.01 -48.16 47.19
N ALA A 85 63.13 -48.17 46.47
CA ALA A 85 63.90 -49.38 46.24
C ALA A 85 64.54 -49.87 47.56
N ASN A 86 64.05 -51.04 48.00
CA ASN A 86 64.71 -52.10 48.78
C ASN A 86 65.50 -51.75 50.05
N ARG A 87 65.08 -52.32 51.19
CA ARG A 87 65.82 -53.37 51.94
C ARG A 87 65.20 -53.64 53.32
N THR A 88 64.24 -54.57 53.41
CA THR A 88 64.04 -55.56 54.51
C THR A 88 62.79 -56.38 54.21
N ALA A 89 62.93 -57.69 54.07
CA ALA A 89 61.83 -58.59 53.75
C ALA A 89 61.07 -59.02 55.03
N LEU A 90 59.79 -59.37 54.83
CA LEU A 90 58.93 -60.21 55.69
C LEU A 90 57.99 -59.53 56.72
N PHE A 91 57.29 -58.47 56.32
CA PHE A 91 55.91 -58.24 56.77
C PHE A 91 55.05 -58.00 55.53
N THR A 92 54.07 -58.88 55.27
CA THR A 92 53.08 -58.65 54.21
C THR A 92 52.26 -57.40 54.59
N ARG A 93 52.54 -56.25 53.94
CA ARG A 93 51.86 -54.96 54.21
C ARG A 93 50.35 -55.01 53.97
N TYR A 94 49.90 -55.97 53.19
CA TYR A 94 48.50 -56.25 52.89
C TYR A 94 48.33 -57.76 52.92
N THR A 95 47.22 -58.22 53.49
CA THR A 95 46.85 -59.63 53.45
C THR A 95 46.28 -59.98 52.07
N PRO A 96 46.26 -61.26 51.67
CA PRO A 96 45.52 -61.69 50.48
C PRO A 96 44.06 -61.21 50.48
N ASP A 97 43.44 -61.16 51.66
CA ASP A 97 42.10 -60.59 51.87
C ASP A 97 42.02 -59.10 51.52
N ASP A 98 43.03 -58.31 51.86
CA ASP A 98 43.10 -56.88 51.49
C ASP A 98 43.29 -56.70 49.98
N TRP A 99 44.06 -57.58 49.33
CA TRP A 99 44.18 -57.63 47.87
C TRP A 99 42.85 -58.02 47.22
N HIS A 100 42.15 -59.04 47.72
CA HIS A 100 40.83 -59.43 47.22
C HIS A 100 39.80 -58.32 47.40
N LYS A 101 39.79 -57.62 48.55
CA LYS A 101 38.93 -56.46 48.81
C LYS A 101 39.24 -55.30 47.84
N SER A 102 40.51 -55.00 47.59
CA SER A 102 40.92 -53.95 46.66
C SER A 102 40.50 -54.26 45.21
N ASN A 103 40.73 -55.49 44.73
CA ASN A 103 40.30 -55.90 43.39
C ASN A 103 38.78 -55.93 43.25
N LEU A 104 38.06 -56.37 44.28
CA LEU A 104 36.60 -56.30 44.31
C LEU A 104 36.10 -54.85 44.25
N ASN A 105 36.76 -53.92 44.95
CA ASN A 105 36.43 -52.51 44.89
C ASN A 105 36.71 -51.92 43.49
N ASN A 106 37.89 -52.18 42.92
CA ASN A 106 38.24 -51.76 41.56
C ASN A 106 37.27 -52.30 40.51
N TYR A 107 36.85 -53.57 40.65
CA TYR A 107 35.83 -54.17 39.79
C TYR A 107 34.48 -53.47 39.94
N ARG A 108 34.03 -53.18 41.17
CA ARG A 108 32.79 -52.45 41.44
C ARG A 108 32.82 -51.02 40.90
N GLU A 109 33.94 -50.30 41.07
CA GLU A 109 34.14 -48.96 40.51
C GLU A 109 34.14 -48.98 38.98
N SER A 110 34.82 -49.94 38.37
CA SER A 110 34.83 -50.14 36.92
C SER A 110 33.43 -50.45 36.38
N GLU A 111 32.68 -51.33 37.05
CA GLU A 111 31.30 -51.64 36.72
C GLU A 111 30.37 -50.41 36.87
N SER A 112 30.56 -49.61 37.92
CA SER A 112 29.82 -48.36 38.13
C SER A 112 30.12 -47.33 37.03
N SER A 113 31.39 -47.18 36.66
CA SER A 113 31.85 -46.32 35.57
C SER A 113 31.27 -46.77 34.23
N ARG A 114 31.34 -48.08 33.92
CA ARG A 114 30.74 -48.68 32.71
C ARG A 114 29.24 -48.42 32.63
N ARG A 115 28.49 -48.64 33.72
CA ARG A 115 27.04 -48.37 33.78
C ARG A 115 26.72 -46.89 33.59
N SER A 116 27.54 -46.00 34.16
CA SER A 116 27.38 -44.55 34.02
C SER A 116 27.63 -44.10 32.58
N ALA A 117 28.67 -44.62 31.93
CA ALA A 117 28.97 -44.37 30.52
C ALA A 117 27.87 -44.91 29.61
N GLU A 118 27.37 -46.12 29.87
CA GLU A 118 26.27 -46.72 29.09
C GLU A 118 25.00 -45.86 29.18
N ARG A 119 24.63 -45.44 30.40
CA ARG A 119 23.51 -44.52 30.61
C ARG A 119 23.71 -43.20 29.85
N LEU A 120 24.91 -42.61 29.93
CA LEU A 120 25.23 -41.37 29.22
C LEU A 120 25.09 -41.53 27.70
N ARG A 121 25.50 -42.66 27.12
CA ARG A 121 25.35 -42.93 25.68
C ARG A 121 23.89 -43.05 25.28
N VAL A 122 23.09 -43.78 26.06
CA VAL A 122 21.64 -43.91 25.85
C VAL A 122 20.95 -42.54 25.95
N ASP A 123 21.26 -41.77 26.99
CA ASP A 123 20.71 -40.42 27.20
C ASP A 123 21.11 -39.45 26.08
N THR A 124 22.37 -39.51 25.63
CA THR A 124 22.87 -38.69 24.51
C THR A 124 22.16 -39.06 23.21
N SER A 125 22.01 -40.36 22.92
CA SER A 125 21.30 -40.83 21.72
C SER A 125 19.84 -40.38 21.70
N ARG A 126 19.14 -40.54 22.84
CA ARG A 126 17.77 -40.04 23.01
C ARG A 126 17.70 -38.53 22.81
N LEU A 127 18.60 -37.76 23.43
CA LEU A 127 18.63 -36.31 23.29
C LEU A 127 18.84 -35.87 21.83
N ILE A 128 19.73 -36.54 21.09
CA ILE A 128 19.95 -36.27 19.66
C ILE A 128 18.66 -36.50 18.87
N GLN A 129 17.97 -37.62 19.10
CA GLN A 129 16.71 -37.94 18.42
C GLN A 129 15.59 -36.93 18.76
N GLU A 130 15.41 -36.60 20.04
CA GLU A 130 14.42 -35.61 20.48
C GLU A 130 14.69 -34.23 19.86
N LYS A 131 15.96 -33.82 19.79
CA LYS A 131 16.36 -32.55 19.18
C LYS A 131 16.17 -32.56 17.66
N ASP A 132 16.55 -33.63 16.96
CA ASP A 132 16.31 -33.77 15.52
C ASP A 132 14.81 -33.70 15.18
N GLN A 133 13.98 -34.45 15.93
CA GLN A 133 12.52 -34.41 15.74
C GLN A 133 11.96 -33.00 15.99
N LYS A 134 12.41 -32.33 17.06
CA LYS A 134 11.99 -30.95 17.36
C LYS A 134 12.42 -29.98 16.26
N THR A 135 13.65 -30.08 15.77
CA THR A 135 14.18 -29.23 14.69
C THR A 135 13.39 -29.42 13.40
N ARG A 136 13.08 -30.67 13.01
CA ARG A 136 12.24 -30.94 11.83
C ARG A 136 10.85 -30.38 11.97
N LYS A 137 10.23 -30.54 13.14
CA LYS A 137 8.89 -29.99 13.40
C LYS A 137 8.89 -28.47 13.30
N ILE A 138 9.84 -27.79 13.95
CA ILE A 138 9.96 -26.33 13.89
C ILE A 138 10.19 -25.87 12.45
N GLN A 139 11.08 -26.54 11.69
CA GLN A 139 11.30 -26.20 10.28
C GLN A 139 10.00 -26.30 9.46
N THR A 140 9.22 -27.38 9.61
CA THR A 140 7.95 -27.53 8.90
C THR A 140 6.95 -26.45 9.28
N ASP A 141 6.78 -26.20 10.58
CA ASP A 141 5.83 -25.21 11.09
C ASP A 141 6.23 -23.80 10.60
N THR A 142 7.50 -23.41 10.75
CA THR A 142 8.02 -22.11 10.31
C THR A 142 7.99 -21.93 8.80
N SER A 143 8.32 -22.95 8.00
CA SER A 143 8.21 -22.89 6.54
C SER A 143 6.75 -22.69 6.10
N LYS A 144 5.80 -23.32 6.80
CA LYS A 144 4.37 -23.13 6.53
C LYS A 144 3.95 -21.70 6.84
N ASP A 145 4.28 -21.19 8.04
CA ASP A 145 3.91 -19.84 8.46
C ASP A 145 4.53 -18.76 7.55
N LEU A 146 5.78 -18.95 7.10
CA LEU A 146 6.41 -18.07 6.11
C LEU A 146 5.71 -18.13 4.76
N GLY A 147 5.28 -19.32 4.31
CA GLY A 147 4.50 -19.47 3.08
C GLY A 147 3.15 -18.74 3.15
N GLU A 148 2.44 -18.83 4.27
CA GLU A 148 1.21 -18.05 4.52
C GLU A 148 1.50 -16.54 4.41
N ARG A 149 2.55 -16.05 5.09
CA ARG A 149 2.95 -14.64 5.04
C ARG A 149 3.35 -14.17 3.64
N VAL A 150 4.06 -14.99 2.86
CA VAL A 150 4.43 -14.67 1.46
C VAL A 150 3.18 -14.49 0.59
N ASN A 151 2.16 -15.33 0.79
CA ASN A 151 0.88 -15.21 0.09
C ASN A 151 0.14 -13.92 0.50
N ASP A 152 0.13 -13.58 1.79
CA ASP A 152 -0.48 -12.33 2.27
C ASP A 152 0.21 -11.09 1.70
N ILE A 153 1.56 -11.09 1.68
CA ILE A 153 2.32 -10.01 1.06
C ILE A 153 2.01 -9.92 -0.44
N ALA A 154 1.91 -11.07 -1.14
CA ALA A 154 1.55 -11.09 -2.56
C ALA A 154 0.16 -10.49 -2.82
N PHE A 155 -0.82 -10.82 -1.98
CA PHE A 155 -2.16 -10.25 -2.03
C PHE A 155 -2.15 -8.73 -1.89
N TRP A 156 -1.50 -8.20 -0.85
CA TRP A 156 -1.42 -6.75 -0.66
C TRP A 156 -0.69 -6.05 -1.79
N LYS A 157 0.36 -6.67 -2.34
CA LYS A 157 1.03 -6.15 -3.54
C LYS A 157 0.09 -6.08 -4.73
N SER A 158 -0.73 -7.10 -4.99
CA SER A 158 -1.68 -7.04 -6.10
C SER A 158 -2.71 -5.93 -5.88
N GLU A 159 -3.19 -5.76 -4.65
CA GLU A 159 -4.20 -4.74 -4.33
C GLU A 159 -3.64 -3.32 -4.48
N ILE A 160 -2.43 -3.07 -3.96
CA ILE A 160 -1.77 -1.77 -4.10
C ILE A 160 -1.45 -1.46 -5.57
N ASN A 161 -0.94 -2.43 -6.33
CA ASN A 161 -0.68 -2.22 -7.77
C ASN A 161 -1.97 -1.91 -8.53
N HIS A 162 -3.05 -2.64 -8.24
CA HIS A 162 -4.35 -2.37 -8.84
C HIS A 162 -4.81 -0.93 -8.53
N GLU A 163 -4.72 -0.49 -7.27
CA GLU A 163 -5.12 0.87 -6.90
C GLU A 163 -4.20 1.94 -7.52
N ILE A 164 -2.90 1.68 -7.67
CA ILE A 164 -1.97 2.57 -8.41
C ILE A 164 -2.43 2.74 -9.86
N ASP A 165 -2.72 1.64 -10.57
CA ASP A 165 -3.18 1.69 -11.97
C ASP A 165 -4.48 2.50 -12.09
N GLN A 166 -5.40 2.30 -11.15
CA GLN A 166 -6.66 3.02 -11.10
C GLN A 166 -6.47 4.52 -10.83
N MET A 167 -5.55 4.89 -9.94
CA MET A 167 -5.18 6.28 -9.64
C MET A 167 -4.50 6.95 -10.84
N ILE A 168 -3.64 6.24 -11.56
CA ILE A 168 -3.03 6.73 -12.81
C ILE A 168 -4.10 6.97 -13.87
N GLY A 169 -5.03 6.03 -14.04
CA GLY A 169 -6.16 6.17 -14.96
C GLY A 169 -7.00 7.42 -14.68
N GLU A 170 -7.39 7.63 -13.42
CA GLU A 170 -8.16 8.80 -13.00
C GLU A 170 -7.36 10.11 -13.14
N THR A 171 -6.06 10.12 -12.82
CA THR A 171 -5.19 11.29 -12.99
C THR A 171 -5.07 11.70 -14.45
N ASN A 172 -4.94 10.73 -15.36
CA ASN A 172 -4.93 10.99 -16.80
C ASN A 172 -6.28 11.55 -17.28
N ALA A 173 -7.40 10.99 -16.80
CA ALA A 173 -8.74 11.48 -17.15
C ALA A 173 -8.94 12.93 -16.67
N LEU A 174 -8.53 13.28 -15.44
CA LEU A 174 -8.62 14.64 -14.92
C LEU A 174 -7.70 15.60 -15.68
N SER A 175 -6.50 15.15 -16.08
CA SER A 175 -5.56 15.94 -16.89
C SER A 175 -6.13 16.26 -18.29
N GLU A 176 -6.86 15.33 -18.89
CA GLU A 176 -7.53 15.58 -20.17
C GLU A 176 -8.68 16.60 -20.03
N VAL A 177 -9.46 16.51 -18.95
CA VAL A 177 -10.50 17.51 -18.63
C VAL A 177 -9.88 18.88 -18.39
N LYS A 178 -8.73 18.96 -17.70
CA LYS A 178 -7.97 20.21 -17.54
C LYS A 178 -7.63 20.82 -18.90
N ARG A 179 -7.04 20.03 -19.80
CA ARG A 179 -6.65 20.47 -21.15
C ARG A 179 -7.85 20.97 -21.97
N ARG A 180 -9.01 20.30 -21.86
CA ARG A 180 -10.26 20.75 -22.49
C ARG A 180 -10.73 22.09 -21.92
N LEU A 181 -10.68 22.27 -20.60
CA LEU A 181 -11.07 23.51 -19.94
C LEU A 181 -10.13 24.68 -20.28
N GLU A 182 -8.82 24.44 -20.35
CA GLU A 182 -7.82 25.43 -20.80
C GLU A 182 -8.07 25.88 -22.24
N ARG A 183 -8.37 24.92 -23.13
CA ARG A 183 -8.72 25.22 -24.52
C ARG A 183 -9.99 26.05 -24.60
N ALA A 184 -11.06 25.64 -23.92
CA ALA A 184 -12.33 26.37 -23.92
C ALA A 184 -12.15 27.80 -23.42
N LEU A 185 -11.34 28.00 -22.37
CA LEU A 185 -10.98 29.32 -21.87
C LEU A 185 -10.28 30.17 -22.95
N ALA A 186 -9.29 29.60 -23.64
CA ALA A 186 -8.58 30.30 -24.71
C ALA A 186 -9.50 30.66 -25.90
N GLU A 187 -10.45 29.79 -26.25
CA GLU A 187 -11.43 30.02 -27.32
C GLU A 187 -12.38 31.19 -27.02
N THR A 188 -12.58 31.55 -25.74
CA THR A 188 -13.41 32.72 -25.36
C THR A 188 -12.77 34.08 -25.68
N GLU A 189 -11.45 34.14 -25.88
CA GLU A 189 -10.74 35.40 -26.15
C GLU A 189 -11.14 36.02 -27.50
N GLY A 190 -11.41 35.19 -28.51
CA GLY A 190 -11.84 35.66 -29.83
C GLY A 190 -13.17 36.42 -29.78
N PRO A 191 -14.26 35.81 -29.27
CA PRO A 191 -15.54 36.50 -29.07
C PRO A 191 -15.42 37.76 -28.20
N LEU A 192 -14.60 37.74 -27.15
CA LEU A 192 -14.37 38.91 -26.29
C LEU A 192 -13.76 40.08 -27.08
N GLN A 193 -12.74 39.81 -27.90
CA GLN A 193 -12.09 40.81 -28.73
C GLN A 193 -13.08 41.40 -29.76
N VAL A 194 -13.90 40.56 -30.38
CA VAL A 194 -14.92 41.03 -31.34
C VAL A 194 -15.92 41.97 -30.68
N ALA A 195 -16.48 41.59 -29.52
CA ALA A 195 -17.43 42.43 -28.79
C ALA A 195 -16.82 43.79 -28.39
N GLN A 196 -15.55 43.79 -27.95
CA GLN A 196 -14.81 45.02 -27.63
C GLN A 196 -14.56 45.90 -28.86
N GLU A 197 -14.16 45.31 -29.99
CA GLU A 197 -13.92 46.05 -31.23
C GLU A 197 -15.24 46.65 -31.76
N CYS A 198 -16.35 45.91 -31.66
CA CYS A 198 -17.68 46.42 -31.97
C CYS A 198 -18.03 47.65 -31.12
N LEU A 199 -17.76 47.63 -29.80
CA LEU A 199 -17.96 48.80 -28.93
C LEU A 199 -17.06 49.97 -29.35
N TYR A 200 -15.78 49.71 -29.62
CA TYR A 200 -14.82 50.73 -30.06
C TYR A 200 -15.25 51.41 -31.37
N HIS A 201 -15.79 50.66 -32.34
CA HIS A 201 -16.33 51.25 -33.57
C HIS A 201 -17.58 52.09 -33.34
N ARG A 202 -18.40 51.75 -32.34
CA ARG A 202 -19.59 52.52 -32.00
C ARG A 202 -19.26 53.84 -31.32
N GLU A 203 -18.19 53.91 -30.54
CA GLU A 203 -17.69 55.16 -29.96
C GLU A 203 -17.23 56.18 -31.03
N LYS A 204 -16.92 55.72 -32.24
CA LYS A 204 -16.52 56.58 -33.38
C LYS A 204 -17.70 57.24 -34.11
N ARG A 205 -18.95 56.94 -33.74
CA ARG A 205 -20.13 57.58 -34.34
C ARG A 205 -20.11 59.09 -34.05
N MET A 206 -20.60 59.88 -35.00
CA MET A 206 -20.52 61.33 -34.95
C MET A 206 -21.87 61.95 -34.60
N SER A 207 -21.82 63.07 -33.87
CA SER A 207 -22.98 63.93 -33.62
C SER A 207 -24.16 63.15 -33.00
N ILE A 208 -25.36 63.30 -33.55
CA ILE A 208 -26.59 62.68 -33.04
C ILE A 208 -26.62 61.15 -33.20
N ASP A 209 -25.71 60.55 -33.98
CA ASP A 209 -25.62 59.10 -34.15
C ASP A 209 -24.86 58.40 -33.02
N LEU A 210 -24.15 59.16 -32.16
CA LEU A 210 -23.53 58.66 -30.93
C LEU A 210 -24.61 58.46 -29.85
N VAL A 211 -25.41 57.41 -30.03
CA VAL A 211 -26.53 57.05 -29.15
C VAL A 211 -26.25 55.73 -28.46
N HIS A 212 -26.57 55.69 -27.16
CA HIS A 212 -26.62 54.47 -26.37
C HIS A 212 -27.86 53.63 -26.74
N ASP A 213 -27.77 52.93 -27.87
CA ASP A 213 -28.84 52.07 -28.39
C ASP A 213 -28.80 50.66 -27.78
N ASP A 214 -29.81 49.85 -28.12
CA ASP A 214 -29.93 48.48 -27.58
C ASP A 214 -28.73 47.59 -27.95
N VAL A 215 -28.11 47.80 -29.12
CA VAL A 215 -26.91 47.06 -29.52
C VAL A 215 -25.74 47.35 -28.57
N GLU A 216 -25.54 48.60 -28.16
CA GLU A 216 -24.50 48.94 -27.19
C GLU A 216 -24.72 48.25 -25.85
N LYS A 217 -25.96 48.28 -25.37
CA LYS A 217 -26.35 47.62 -24.13
C LYS A 217 -26.10 46.11 -24.19
N GLN A 218 -26.49 45.45 -25.29
CA GLN A 218 -26.27 44.02 -25.47
C GLN A 218 -24.79 43.67 -25.61
N LEU A 219 -23.98 44.51 -26.27
CA LEU A 219 -22.53 44.31 -26.40
C LEU A 219 -21.81 44.44 -25.06
N LEU A 220 -22.18 45.43 -24.22
CA LEU A 220 -21.63 45.56 -22.87
C LEU A 220 -21.97 44.31 -22.03
N GLN A 221 -23.22 43.85 -22.12
CA GLN A 221 -23.63 42.61 -21.45
C GLN A 221 -22.90 41.37 -21.99
N GLU A 222 -22.58 41.30 -23.29
CA GLU A 222 -21.77 40.24 -23.87
C GLU A 222 -20.35 40.22 -23.31
N VAL A 223 -19.69 41.38 -23.22
CA VAL A 223 -18.37 41.50 -22.60
C VAL A 223 -18.38 41.03 -21.14
N ASP A 224 -19.38 41.44 -20.36
CA ASP A 224 -19.51 41.06 -18.96
C ASP A 224 -19.80 39.56 -18.78
N SER A 225 -20.70 39.00 -19.60
CA SER A 225 -21.01 37.56 -19.61
C SER A 225 -19.79 36.72 -19.97
N ILE A 226 -19.01 37.10 -20.98
CA ILE A 226 -17.79 36.38 -21.38
C ILE A 226 -16.76 36.44 -20.25
N LYS A 227 -16.49 37.63 -19.68
CA LYS A 227 -15.55 37.77 -18.54
C LYS A 227 -15.97 36.95 -17.32
N SER A 228 -17.27 36.91 -17.01
CA SER A 228 -17.83 36.08 -15.94
C SER A 228 -17.62 34.58 -16.21
N CYS A 229 -17.82 34.13 -17.45
CA CYS A 229 -17.54 32.76 -17.86
C CYS A 229 -16.04 32.41 -17.70
N GLN A 230 -15.16 33.28 -18.19
CA GLN A 230 -13.70 33.10 -18.07
C GLN A 230 -13.26 32.97 -16.62
N GLU A 231 -13.77 33.83 -15.73
CA GLU A 231 -13.45 33.80 -14.31
C GLU A 231 -13.88 32.48 -13.65
N ARG A 232 -15.09 31.99 -13.97
CA ARG A 232 -15.55 30.68 -13.47
C ARG A 232 -14.67 29.53 -13.99
N MET A 233 -14.24 29.58 -15.25
CA MET A 233 -13.32 28.59 -15.83
C MET A 233 -11.95 28.62 -15.13
N ARG A 234 -11.36 29.79 -14.89
CA ARG A 234 -10.08 29.94 -14.16
C ARG A 234 -10.14 29.36 -12.75
N ARG A 235 -11.21 29.65 -11.99
CA ARG A 235 -11.41 29.06 -10.66
C ARG A 235 -11.49 27.53 -10.67
N HIS A 236 -12.10 26.94 -11.70
CA HIS A 236 -12.14 25.49 -11.82
C HIS A 236 -10.79 24.91 -12.26
N LEU A 237 -10.01 25.61 -13.08
CA LEU A 237 -8.63 25.20 -13.40
C LEU A 237 -7.73 25.13 -12.18
N GLU A 238 -7.88 26.07 -11.23
CA GLU A 238 -7.17 26.05 -9.96
C GLU A 238 -7.56 24.82 -9.12
N LYS A 239 -8.87 24.55 -8.98
CA LYS A 239 -9.37 23.35 -8.29
C LYS A 239 -8.85 22.06 -8.92
N VAL A 240 -8.88 21.96 -10.25
CA VAL A 240 -8.39 20.79 -11.00
C VAL A 240 -6.89 20.61 -10.79
N SER A 241 -6.12 21.70 -10.82
CA SER A 241 -4.67 21.64 -10.59
C SER A 241 -4.33 21.22 -9.16
N ALA A 242 -5.08 21.70 -8.17
CA ALA A 242 -4.94 21.27 -6.78
C ALA A 242 -5.28 19.77 -6.62
N GLN A 243 -6.39 19.31 -7.23
CA GLN A 243 -6.79 17.90 -7.17
C GLN A 243 -5.76 16.98 -7.85
N LEU A 244 -5.17 17.39 -8.98
CA LEU A 244 -4.07 16.64 -9.62
C LEU A 244 -2.86 16.50 -8.68
N ALA A 245 -2.53 17.53 -7.90
CA ALA A 245 -1.48 17.45 -6.90
C ALA A 245 -1.82 16.47 -5.76
N SER A 246 -3.08 16.48 -5.27
CA SER A 246 -3.57 15.52 -4.28
C SER A 246 -3.52 14.08 -4.80
N ASN A 247 -3.98 13.83 -6.04
CA ASN A 247 -3.89 12.52 -6.69
C ASN A 247 -2.44 12.04 -6.79
N ARG A 248 -1.50 12.93 -7.17
CA ARG A 248 -0.08 12.58 -7.24
C ARG A 248 0.52 12.26 -5.88
N ALA A 249 0.14 13.00 -4.84
CA ALA A 249 0.54 12.69 -3.47
C ALA A 249 -0.05 11.36 -2.98
N ALA A 250 -1.29 11.05 -3.34
CA ALA A 250 -1.91 9.76 -3.04
C ALA A 250 -1.16 8.60 -3.70
N GLN A 251 -0.88 8.73 -5.01
CA GLN A 251 -0.10 7.78 -5.79
C GLN A 251 1.29 7.55 -5.21
N HIS A 252 2.01 8.61 -4.84
CA HIS A 252 3.37 8.49 -4.29
C HIS A 252 3.42 7.66 -3.00
N GLU A 253 2.44 7.79 -2.11
CA GLU A 253 2.42 6.98 -0.89
C GLU A 253 2.14 5.50 -1.18
N LEU A 254 1.30 5.19 -2.18
CA LEU A 254 1.11 3.83 -2.66
C LEU A 254 2.40 3.27 -3.30
N GLU A 255 3.12 4.07 -4.08
CA GLU A 255 4.42 3.73 -4.69
C GLU A 255 5.48 3.43 -3.62
N ARG A 256 5.47 4.15 -2.49
CA ARG A 256 6.34 3.86 -1.35
C ARG A 256 5.94 2.55 -0.67
N ASP A 257 4.65 2.37 -0.41
CA ASP A 257 4.14 1.17 0.23
C ASP A 257 4.48 -0.09 -0.59
N ILE A 258 4.25 -0.07 -1.91
CA ILE A 258 4.59 -1.21 -2.76
C ILE A 258 6.09 -1.52 -2.76
N SER A 259 6.96 -0.52 -2.67
CA SER A 259 8.42 -0.73 -2.54
C SER A 259 8.75 -1.48 -1.24
N ASP A 260 8.14 -1.08 -0.13
CA ASP A 260 8.32 -1.74 1.17
C ASP A 260 7.77 -3.18 1.13
N LYS A 261 6.59 -3.38 0.52
CA LYS A 261 6.01 -4.72 0.29
C LYS A 261 6.92 -5.60 -0.57
N GLN A 262 7.54 -5.04 -1.60
CA GLN A 262 8.44 -5.77 -2.48
C GLN A 262 9.72 -6.20 -1.75
N ALA A 263 10.27 -5.35 -0.88
CA ALA A 263 11.42 -5.70 -0.05
C ALA A 263 11.06 -6.82 0.95
N ALA A 264 9.94 -6.70 1.65
CA ALA A 264 9.45 -7.73 2.57
C ALA A 264 9.22 -9.06 1.86
N TYR A 265 8.56 -9.05 0.70
CA TYR A 265 8.31 -10.23 -0.12
C TYR A 265 9.61 -10.96 -0.48
N ARG A 266 10.63 -10.24 -0.94
CA ARG A 266 11.92 -10.84 -1.33
C ARG A 266 12.64 -11.50 -0.15
N ILE A 267 12.56 -10.89 1.03
CA ILE A 267 13.16 -11.44 2.24
C ILE A 267 12.43 -12.72 2.63
N ASP A 268 11.11 -12.68 2.73
CA ASP A 268 10.31 -13.82 3.17
C ASP A 268 10.32 -14.96 2.15
N ASP A 269 10.30 -14.64 0.85
CA ASP A 269 10.45 -15.62 -0.24
C ASP A 269 11.80 -16.34 -0.19
N LYS A 270 12.87 -15.63 0.16
CA LYS A 270 14.17 -16.27 0.40
C LYS A 270 14.11 -17.15 1.64
N CYS A 271 13.53 -16.66 2.74
CA CYS A 271 13.47 -17.37 4.02
C CYS A 271 12.64 -18.66 3.94
N GLN A 272 11.50 -18.66 3.23
CA GLN A 272 10.65 -19.85 3.09
C GLN A 272 11.38 -21.01 2.38
N ASN A 273 12.36 -20.69 1.53
CA ASN A 273 13.15 -21.66 0.77
C ASN A 273 14.37 -22.19 1.55
N LEU A 274 14.68 -21.63 2.73
CA LEU A 274 15.77 -22.10 3.58
C LEU A 274 15.39 -23.41 4.29
N ARG A 275 16.37 -24.30 4.42
CA ARG A 275 16.24 -25.62 5.05
C ARG A 275 17.29 -25.78 6.16
N ASN A 276 17.12 -26.77 7.01
CA ASN A 276 18.09 -27.15 8.05
C ASN A 276 19.50 -27.50 7.51
N THR A 277 19.65 -27.72 6.21
CA THR A 277 20.93 -28.01 5.54
C THR A 277 21.44 -26.83 4.69
N SER A 278 20.83 -25.66 4.78
CA SER A 278 21.26 -24.47 4.06
C SER A 278 22.60 -23.95 4.60
N ASP A 279 23.39 -23.32 3.74
CA ASP A 279 24.65 -22.71 4.14
C ASP A 279 24.43 -21.49 5.06
N GLY A 280 25.42 -21.17 5.89
CA GLY A 280 25.38 -20.00 6.78
C GLY A 280 24.55 -20.18 8.04
N ILE A 281 24.14 -21.41 8.37
CA ILE A 281 23.49 -21.73 9.66
C ILE A 281 24.53 -21.61 10.78
N GLY A 282 24.27 -20.73 11.73
CA GLY A 282 25.15 -20.49 12.87
C GLY A 282 24.50 -19.58 13.91
N TYR A 283 25.15 -19.46 15.07
CA TYR A 283 24.72 -18.50 16.08
C TYR A 283 25.32 -17.12 15.76
N TYR A 284 24.45 -16.16 15.52
CA TYR A 284 24.82 -14.76 15.30
C TYR A 284 24.47 -13.95 16.55
N ARG A 285 25.47 -13.31 17.15
CA ARG A 285 25.31 -12.53 18.38
C ARG A 285 24.44 -11.29 18.12
N GLY A 286 23.47 -11.02 18.99
CA GLY A 286 22.61 -9.84 18.89
C GLY A 286 21.32 -10.05 18.10
N VAL A 287 21.06 -11.24 17.56
CA VAL A 287 19.76 -11.60 16.94
C VAL A 287 18.62 -11.57 17.97
N GLU A 288 18.94 -11.79 19.24
CA GLU A 288 18.00 -11.66 20.36
C GLU A 288 17.60 -10.21 20.69
N ARG A 289 18.25 -9.19 20.10
CA ARG A 289 17.87 -7.79 20.33
C ARG A 289 16.62 -7.48 19.51
N VAL A 290 15.49 -7.36 20.20
CA VAL A 290 14.23 -6.90 19.62
C VAL A 290 14.37 -5.44 19.22
N ASP A 291 14.20 -5.14 17.93
CA ASP A 291 14.13 -3.78 17.41
C ASP A 291 12.77 -3.16 17.76
N ALA A 292 12.76 -1.90 18.18
CA ALA A 292 11.54 -1.17 18.51
C ALA A 292 10.74 -0.77 17.25
N THR A 293 11.28 -0.98 16.05
CA THR A 293 10.63 -0.68 14.75
C THR A 293 9.79 -1.83 14.18
N ILE A 294 9.55 -2.91 14.94
CA ILE A 294 8.80 -4.08 14.46
C ILE A 294 7.30 -3.77 14.39
N SER A 295 6.74 -3.80 13.18
CA SER A 295 5.29 -3.78 12.94
C SER A 295 4.66 -5.15 13.20
N ILE A 296 3.45 -5.19 13.75
CA ILE A 296 2.65 -6.42 13.79
C ILE A 296 1.81 -6.58 12.51
N PRO A 297 1.49 -7.81 12.09
CA PRO A 297 0.76 -8.07 10.84
C PRO A 297 -0.50 -7.23 10.67
N GLU A 298 -1.27 -7.04 11.75
CA GLU A 298 -2.52 -6.27 11.73
C GLU A 298 -2.26 -4.80 11.41
N THR A 299 -1.24 -4.19 12.03
CA THR A 299 -0.89 -2.79 11.78
C THR A 299 -0.33 -2.58 10.37
N TRP A 300 0.34 -3.59 9.82
CA TRP A 300 0.93 -3.54 8.49
C TRP A 300 -0.10 -3.70 7.37
N ALA A 301 -1.07 -4.61 7.57
CA ALA A 301 -2.25 -4.73 6.71
C ALA A 301 -3.08 -3.43 6.74
N LYS A 302 -3.37 -2.92 7.95
CA LYS A 302 -4.12 -1.67 8.12
C LYS A 302 -3.46 -0.47 7.45
N PHE A 303 -2.13 -0.35 7.53
CA PHE A 303 -1.40 0.74 6.86
C PHE A 303 -1.65 0.73 5.34
N SER A 304 -1.67 -0.46 4.73
CA SER A 304 -1.91 -0.63 3.30
C SER A 304 -3.36 -0.30 2.94
N ASP A 305 -4.29 -0.79 3.77
CA ASP A 305 -5.72 -0.52 3.66
C ASP A 305 -6.04 0.99 3.77
N ASP A 306 -5.48 1.68 4.77
CA ASP A 306 -5.64 3.13 4.97
C ASP A 306 -5.11 3.92 3.75
N ASN A 307 -3.98 3.50 3.17
CA ASN A 307 -3.42 4.12 1.96
C ASN A 307 -4.35 3.94 0.74
N ILE A 308 -4.89 2.73 0.56
CA ILE A 308 -5.86 2.41 -0.50
C ILE A 308 -7.13 3.22 -0.32
N LEU A 309 -7.70 3.28 0.89
CA LEU A 309 -8.91 4.04 1.19
C LEU A 309 -8.72 5.54 0.90
N ARG A 310 -7.56 6.10 1.28
CA ARG A 310 -7.24 7.49 0.96
C ARG A 310 -7.17 7.70 -0.55
N SER A 311 -6.49 6.82 -1.29
CA SER A 311 -6.44 6.87 -2.76
C SER A 311 -7.83 6.83 -3.39
N GLN A 312 -8.69 5.91 -2.94
CA GLN A 312 -10.07 5.80 -3.40
C GLN A 312 -10.87 7.08 -3.15
N SER A 313 -10.70 7.71 -1.98
CA SER A 313 -11.37 8.97 -1.65
C SER A 313 -10.97 10.11 -2.59
N GLU A 314 -9.68 10.21 -2.92
CA GLU A 314 -9.17 11.20 -3.89
C GLU A 314 -9.69 10.92 -5.30
N ARG A 315 -9.79 9.64 -5.71
CA ARG A 315 -10.38 9.28 -7.00
C ARG A 315 -11.84 9.69 -7.11
N VAL A 316 -12.62 9.50 -6.05
CA VAL A 316 -14.04 9.93 -6.02
C VAL A 316 -14.15 11.45 -6.10
N ALA A 317 -13.31 12.19 -5.37
CA ALA A 317 -13.26 13.65 -5.46
C ALA A 317 -12.87 14.13 -6.87
N SER A 318 -11.86 13.51 -7.47
CA SER A 318 -11.41 13.75 -8.84
C SER A 318 -12.52 13.50 -9.87
N ALA A 319 -13.22 12.37 -9.76
CA ALA A 319 -14.32 12.03 -10.66
C ALA A 319 -15.46 13.04 -10.60
N LYS A 320 -15.85 13.45 -9.38
CA LYS A 320 -16.86 14.50 -9.18
C LYS A 320 -16.43 15.82 -9.80
N LEU A 321 -15.17 16.21 -9.62
CA LEU A 321 -14.66 17.46 -10.20
C LEU A 321 -14.67 17.44 -11.73
N ARG A 322 -14.44 16.28 -12.36
CA ARG A 322 -14.61 16.13 -13.82
C ARG A 322 -16.04 16.40 -14.27
N GLU A 323 -17.02 15.86 -13.55
CA GLU A 323 -18.45 16.11 -13.82
C GLU A 323 -18.80 17.60 -13.65
N ASP A 324 -18.32 18.23 -12.58
CA ASP A 324 -18.52 19.66 -12.33
C ASP A 324 -17.93 20.53 -13.46
N VAL A 325 -16.75 20.17 -13.97
CA VAL A 325 -16.12 20.88 -15.11
C VAL A 325 -16.92 20.69 -16.40
N GLU A 326 -17.40 19.48 -16.68
CA GLU A 326 -18.23 19.24 -17.87
C GLU A 326 -19.55 20.02 -17.80
N SER A 327 -20.18 20.07 -16.63
CA SER A 327 -21.37 20.89 -16.38
C SER A 327 -21.08 22.38 -16.60
N LEU A 328 -19.94 22.87 -16.08
CA LEU A 328 -19.51 24.24 -16.27
C LEU A 328 -19.32 24.58 -17.75
N LEU A 329 -18.61 23.74 -18.51
CA LEU A 329 -18.34 23.98 -19.93
C LEU A 329 -19.66 24.13 -20.71
N ASN A 330 -20.62 23.24 -20.46
CA ASN A 330 -21.95 23.32 -21.07
C ASN A 330 -22.71 24.58 -20.65
N ALA A 331 -22.67 24.94 -19.37
CA ALA A 331 -23.33 26.13 -18.86
C ALA A 331 -22.75 27.41 -19.48
N THR A 332 -21.42 27.55 -19.51
CA THR A 332 -20.74 28.72 -20.09
C THR A 332 -20.97 28.81 -21.60
N SER A 333 -20.96 27.68 -22.31
CA SER A 333 -21.22 27.66 -23.75
C SER A 333 -22.64 28.15 -24.06
N ASN A 334 -23.64 27.68 -23.31
CA ASN A 334 -25.03 28.11 -23.51
C ASN A 334 -25.23 29.59 -23.17
N GLU A 335 -24.61 30.08 -22.09
CA GLU A 335 -24.69 31.49 -21.69
C GLU A 335 -24.10 32.41 -22.76
N MET A 336 -22.88 32.13 -23.23
CA MET A 336 -22.23 32.89 -24.29
C MET A 336 -23.03 32.83 -25.60
N TRP A 337 -23.54 31.66 -25.96
CA TRP A 337 -24.35 31.49 -27.17
C TRP A 337 -25.66 32.30 -27.12
N ASN A 338 -26.35 32.30 -25.98
CA ASN A 338 -27.57 33.07 -25.81
C ASN A 338 -27.30 34.57 -25.92
N GLN A 339 -26.23 35.06 -25.29
CA GLN A 339 -25.88 36.48 -25.34
C GLN A 339 -25.44 36.91 -26.76
N PHE A 340 -24.67 36.08 -27.46
CA PHE A 340 -24.34 36.29 -28.87
C PHE A 340 -25.60 36.43 -29.75
N ASN A 341 -26.61 35.59 -29.55
CA ASN A 341 -27.86 35.69 -30.31
C ASN A 341 -28.61 36.99 -30.01
N LEU A 342 -28.67 37.43 -28.75
CA LEU A 342 -29.30 38.69 -28.37
C LEU A 342 -28.63 39.89 -29.05
N VAL A 343 -27.29 39.91 -29.08
CA VAL A 343 -26.50 40.94 -29.76
C VAL A 343 -26.78 40.96 -31.26
N ASN A 344 -26.82 39.80 -31.92
CA ASN A 344 -27.11 39.72 -33.36
C ASN A 344 -28.53 40.17 -33.72
N VAL A 345 -29.52 39.86 -32.87
CA VAL A 345 -30.89 40.36 -33.04
C VAL A 345 -30.92 41.88 -32.90
N ALA A 346 -30.27 42.44 -31.88
CA ALA A 346 -30.18 43.88 -31.71
C ALA A 346 -29.51 44.56 -32.92
N PHE A 347 -28.43 43.98 -33.46
CA PHE A 347 -27.75 44.48 -34.66
C PHE A 347 -28.68 44.47 -35.87
N THR A 348 -29.41 43.37 -36.08
CA THR A 348 -30.35 43.22 -37.20
C THR A 348 -31.43 44.31 -37.15
N ASN A 349 -32.00 44.55 -35.96
CA ASN A 349 -32.99 45.60 -35.76
C ASN A 349 -32.40 47.00 -36.04
N ARG A 350 -31.21 47.29 -35.51
CA ARG A 350 -30.56 48.60 -35.69
C ARG A 350 -30.17 48.88 -37.13
N ILE A 351 -29.75 47.85 -37.87
CA ILE A 351 -29.46 47.94 -39.31
C ILE A 351 -30.76 48.24 -40.08
N SER A 352 -31.87 47.56 -39.74
CA SER A 352 -33.18 47.82 -40.35
C SER A 352 -33.63 49.27 -40.11
N ASP A 353 -33.56 49.75 -38.86
CA ASP A 353 -33.93 51.14 -38.52
C ASP A 353 -33.11 52.16 -39.31
N SER A 354 -31.80 51.91 -39.44
CA SER A 354 -30.89 52.78 -40.17
C SER A 354 -31.16 52.77 -41.69
N ALA A 355 -31.47 51.60 -42.24
CA ALA A 355 -31.85 51.44 -43.64
C ALA A 355 -33.18 52.15 -43.94
N ASP A 356 -34.17 52.01 -43.06
CA ASP A 356 -35.47 52.68 -43.19
C ASP A 356 -35.35 54.20 -43.10
N ALA A 357 -34.54 54.72 -42.18
CA ALA A 357 -34.24 56.14 -42.08
C ALA A 357 -33.60 56.66 -43.37
N LYS A 358 -32.58 55.95 -43.88
CA LYS A 358 -31.93 56.27 -45.16
C LYS A 358 -32.92 56.25 -46.33
N ASN A 359 -33.74 55.21 -46.46
CA ASN A 359 -34.71 55.07 -47.53
C ASN A 359 -35.76 56.20 -47.51
N LYS A 360 -36.21 56.59 -46.31
CA LYS A 360 -37.11 57.75 -46.12
C LYS A 360 -36.44 59.03 -46.58
N LEU A 361 -35.20 59.30 -46.16
CA LEU A 361 -34.44 60.49 -46.59
C LEU A 361 -34.24 60.54 -48.11
N GLN A 362 -33.89 59.41 -48.72
CA GLN A 362 -33.76 59.30 -50.18
C GLN A 362 -35.08 59.55 -50.90
N SER A 363 -36.19 59.00 -50.39
CA SER A 363 -37.53 59.21 -50.95
C SER A 363 -37.96 60.67 -50.83
N HIS A 364 -37.62 61.35 -49.74
CA HIS A 364 -37.87 62.78 -49.56
C HIS A 364 -37.05 63.63 -50.54
N LEU A 365 -35.78 63.28 -50.77
CA LEU A 365 -34.92 63.97 -51.73
C LEU A 365 -35.38 63.79 -53.19
N ALA A 366 -35.93 62.62 -53.52
CA ALA A 366 -36.41 62.30 -54.86
C ALA A 366 -37.75 62.97 -55.23
N LYS A 367 -38.47 63.56 -54.27
CA LYS A 367 -39.68 64.34 -54.57
C LYS A 367 -39.25 65.66 -55.23
N PRO A 368 -39.59 65.91 -56.51
CA PRO A 368 -39.36 67.22 -57.11
C PRO A 368 -40.11 68.24 -56.26
N GLY A 369 -39.45 69.33 -55.90
CA GLY A 369 -40.05 70.39 -55.10
C GLY A 369 -41.40 70.76 -55.71
N ALA A 370 -42.49 70.42 -55.03
CA ALA A 370 -43.78 71.04 -55.27
C ALA A 370 -43.56 72.52 -54.94
N GLY A 371 -43.41 73.31 -56.01
CA GLY A 371 -42.83 74.64 -55.97
C GLY A 371 -43.56 75.60 -55.04
N GLY A 372 -42.80 76.59 -54.56
CA GLY A 372 -43.31 77.83 -54.02
C GLY A 372 -42.60 79.01 -54.72
N PRO A 373 -43.35 80.07 -55.04
CA PRO A 373 -43.10 81.07 -56.11
C PRO A 373 -41.92 82.03 -55.91
#